data_AF-A0AAX3N6W3-F1
#
_entry.id   AF-A0AAX3N6W3-F1
#
_cell.length_a   1.000
_cell.length_b   1.000
_cell.length_c   1.000
_cell.angle_alpha   90.00
_cell.angle_beta   90.00
_cell.angle_gamma   90.00
#
_symmetry.space_group_name_H-M   'P 1'
#
loop_
_entity.id
_entity.type
_entity.pdbx_description
1 polymer ?
#
loop_
_entity_poly.entity_id
_entity_poly.type
_entity_poly.pdbx_seq_one_letter_code
_entity_poly.pdbx_strand_id
1 'polypeptide(L)' 'MAIKAALVRGVRVRLVTRHVVSIIVGAASRTYYGELLEAGVHIYLYNKGVLHAKLMIIDGEIVLKF' A
#
# COMPACT_ATOMS: atom_id res chain seq x y z
N MET A 1 0.05 9.08 9.09
CA MET A 1 1.06 10.14 9.28
C MET A 1 2.44 9.80 8.71
N ALA A 2 3.08 8.68 9.08
CA ALA A 2 4.43 8.35 8.60
C ALA A 2 4.57 8.32 7.05
N ILE A 3 3.65 7.64 6.34
CA ILE A 3 3.67 7.55 4.87
C ILE A 3 3.59 8.95 4.21
N LYS A 4 2.68 9.80 4.69
CA LYS A 4 2.54 11.18 4.20
C LYS A 4 3.79 12.02 4.47
N ALA A 5 4.37 11.87 5.66
CA ALA A 5 5.59 12.57 6.04
C ALA A 5 6.80 12.15 5.18
N ALA A 6 6.85 10.90 4.72
CA ALA A 6 7.85 10.43 3.77
C ALA A 6 7.65 11.07 2.38
N LEU A 7 6.41 11.15 1.90
CA LEU A 7 6.08 11.80 0.63
C LEU A 7 6.44 13.30 0.63
N VAL A 8 6.17 14.03 1.72
CA VAL A 8 6.58 15.45 1.88
C VAL A 8 8.10 15.61 1.77
N ARG A 9 8.89 14.60 2.15
CA ARG A 9 10.35 14.59 2.02
C ARG A 9 10.83 14.15 0.62
N GLY A 10 9.92 13.95 -0.33
CA GLY A 10 10.24 13.49 -1.68
C GLY A 10 10.49 11.99 -1.80
N VAL A 11 10.21 11.20 -0.76
CA VAL A 11 10.37 9.74 -0.82
C VAL A 11 9.27 9.13 -1.68
N ARG A 12 9.67 8.29 -2.64
CA ARG A 12 8.72 7.52 -3.44
C ARG A 12 8.12 6.39 -2.61
N VAL A 13 6.80 6.42 -2.42
CA VAL A 13 6.07 5.35 -1.71
C VAL A 13 5.22 4.53 -2.68
N ARG A 14 5.30 3.21 -2.54
CA ARG A 14 4.49 2.24 -3.29
C ARG A 14 3.77 1.32 -2.30
N LEU A 15 2.46 1.16 -2.47
CA LEU A 15 1.64 0.21 -1.72
C LEU A 15 1.19 -0.89 -2.66
N VAL A 16 1.52 -2.15 -2.35
CA VAL A 16 1.04 -3.31 -3.09
C VAL A 16 0.06 -4.06 -2.21
N THR A 17 -1.12 -4.34 -2.76
CA THR A 17 -2.21 -5.01 -2.04
C THR A 17 -2.97 -5.92 -2.98
N ARG A 18 -3.73 -6.87 -2.42
CA ARG A 18 -4.49 -7.84 -3.21
C ARG A 18 -5.63 -7.16 -3.96
N HIS A 19 -5.89 -7.58 -5.19
CA HIS A 19 -7.16 -7.31 -5.85
C HIS A 19 -8.29 -8.09 -5.16
N VAL A 20 -9.24 -7.37 -4.54
CA VAL A 20 -10.37 -7.95 -3.81
C VAL A 20 -11.66 -7.75 -4.62
N VAL A 21 -12.26 -8.87 -5.04
CA VAL A 21 -13.49 -8.89 -5.86
C VAL A 21 -14.75 -8.67 -5.02
N SER A 22 -14.76 -9.14 -3.77
CA SER A 22 -15.90 -8.91 -2.87
C SER A 22 -16.14 -7.42 -2.66
N ILE A 23 -17.38 -6.97 -2.86
CA ILE A 23 -17.74 -5.55 -2.78
C ILE A 23 -17.52 -5.02 -1.36
N ILE A 24 -18.01 -5.74 -0.35
CA ILE A 24 -17.93 -5.33 1.06
C ILE A 24 -16.48 -5.34 1.54
N VAL A 25 -15.76 -6.44 1.33
CA VAL A 25 -14.36 -6.57 1.77
C VAL A 25 -13.47 -5.61 0.97
N GLY A 26 -13.76 -5.44 -0.32
CA GLY A 26 -13.09 -4.49 -1.18
C GLY A 26 -13.25 -3.07 -0.66
N ALA A 27 -14.48 -2.63 -0.36
CA ALA A 27 -14.74 -1.31 0.22
C ALA A 27 -13.98 -1.12 1.54
N ALA A 28 -14.07 -2.08 2.47
CA ALA A 28 -13.36 -2.04 3.74
C ALA A 28 -11.82 -1.98 3.58
N SER A 29 -11.27 -2.71 2.61
CA SER A 29 -9.82 -2.72 2.34
C SER A 29 -9.29 -1.42 1.73
N ARG A 30 -10.18 -0.56 1.20
CA ARG A 30 -9.84 0.66 0.47
C ARG A 30 -10.14 1.95 1.23
N THR A 31 -10.52 1.87 2.50
CA THR A 31 -10.90 3.03 3.33
C THR A 31 -9.89 4.19 3.28
N TYR A 32 -8.58 3.88 3.19
CA TYR A 32 -7.52 4.89 3.16
C TYR A 32 -6.99 5.21 1.76
N TYR A 33 -7.52 4.60 0.69
CA TYR A 33 -6.94 4.77 -0.64
C TYR A 33 -7.03 6.22 -1.11
N GLY A 34 -8.17 6.89 -0.91
CA GLY A 34 -8.33 8.29 -1.29
C GLY A 34 -7.26 9.17 -0.68
N GLU A 35 -7.14 9.14 0.64
CA GLU A 35 -6.15 9.91 1.40
C GLU A 35 -4.69 9.61 0.99
N LEU A 36 -4.38 8.35 0.68
CA LEU A 36 -3.03 7.93 0.26
C LEU A 36 -2.73 8.34 -1.18
N LEU A 37 -3.70 8.22 -2.09
CA LEU A 37 -3.58 8.65 -3.48
C LEU A 37 -3.39 10.17 -3.56
N GLU A 38 -4.19 10.94 -2.82
CA GLU A 38 -4.05 12.39 -2.72
C GLU A 38 -2.67 12.82 -2.20
N ALA A 39 -2.09 12.05 -1.28
CA ALA A 39 -0.76 12.31 -0.76
C ALA A 39 0.37 11.97 -1.75
N GLY A 40 0.09 11.23 -2.83
CA GLY A 40 1.06 10.81 -3.84
C GLY A 40 1.57 9.38 -3.72
N VAL A 41 0.89 8.50 -2.97
CA VAL A 41 1.22 7.07 -2.93
C VAL A 41 0.79 6.40 -4.23
N HIS A 42 1.67 5.58 -4.82
CA HIS A 42 1.30 4.70 -5.91
C HIS A 42 0.75 3.38 -5.36
N ILE A 43 -0.52 3.09 -5.63
CA ILE A 43 -1.19 1.85 -5.21
C ILE A 43 -1.25 0.87 -6.38
N TYR A 44 -0.78 -0.35 -6.17
CA TYR A 44 -0.79 -1.44 -7.14
C TYR A 44 -1.62 -2.62 -6.62
N LEU A 45 -2.52 -3.13 -7.47
CA LEU A 45 -3.36 -4.28 -7.14
C LEU A 45 -2.77 -5.56 -7.73
N TYR A 46 -2.36 -6.48 -6.87
CA TYR A 46 -1.90 -7.81 -7.25
C TYR A 46 -3.07 -8.69 -7.68
N ASN A 47 -3.02 -9.20 -8.92
CA ASN A 47 -4.12 -9.95 -9.53
C ASN A 47 -3.75 -11.41 -9.91
N LYS A 48 -2.64 -11.97 -9.38
CA LYS A 48 -2.22 -13.36 -9.67
C LYS A 48 -2.50 -14.32 -8.51
N GLY A 49 -3.61 -14.11 -7.79
CA GLY A 49 -4.02 -14.96 -6.66
C GLY A 49 -3.92 -14.27 -5.29
N VAL A 50 -3.64 -15.05 -4.24
CA VAL A 50 -3.57 -14.54 -2.86
C VAL A 50 -2.23 -13.83 -2.63
N LEU A 51 -2.30 -12.60 -2.11
CA LEU A 51 -1.13 -11.91 -1.58
C LEU A 51 -1.12 -12.07 -0.05
N HIS A 52 -0.29 -12.98 0.46
CA HIS A 52 -0.16 -13.23 1.90
C HIS A 52 1.04 -12.51 2.55
N ALA A 53 1.83 -11.79 1.75
CA ALA A 53 2.99 -11.07 2.23
C ALA A 53 2.59 -9.88 3.12
N LYS A 54 3.23 -9.74 4.27
CA LYS A 54 3.22 -8.50 5.07
C LYS A 54 4.67 -8.09 5.24
N LEU A 55 5.14 -7.25 4.33
CA LEU A 55 6.53 -6.81 4.32
C LEU A 55 6.62 -5.32 4.06
N MET A 56 7.70 -4.73 4.55
CA MET A 56 8.08 -3.34 4.27
C MET A 56 9.55 -3.31 3.86
N ILE A 57 9.82 -2.58 2.79
CA ILE A 57 11.17 -2.34 2.27
C ILE A 57 11.41 -0.83 2.32
N ILE A 58 12.52 -0.42 2.93
CA ILE A 58 12.96 0.98 3.02
C ILE A 58 14.39 1.03 2.51
N ASP A 59 14.67 1.92 1.56
CA ASP A 59 16.01 2.12 0.97
C ASP A 59 16.69 0.84 0.45
N GLY A 60 15.87 -0.11 -0.04
CA GLY A 60 16.34 -1.39 -0.58
C GLY A 60 16.42 -2.53 0.43
N GLU A 61 16.23 -2.24 1.72
CA GLU A 61 16.37 -3.21 2.81
C GLU A 61 15.02 -3.67 3.36
N ILE A 62 14.89 -4.96 3.65
CA ILE A 62 13.70 -5.50 4.32
C ILE A 62 13.77 -5.11 5.80
N VAL A 63 12.89 -4.21 6.21
CA VAL A 63 12.84 -3.72 7.61
C VAL A 63 11.78 -4.44 8.44
N LEU A 64 10.80 -5.06 7.78
CA LEU A 64 9.70 -5.76 8.44
C LEU A 64 9.19 -6.88 7.54
N LYS A 65 8.98 -8.07 8.11
CA LYS A 65 8.41 -9.23 7.41
C LYS A 65 7.67 -10.12 8.41
N PHE A 66 6.41 -10.43 8.11
CA PHE A 66 5.59 -11.40 8.83
C PHE A 66 4.96 -12.41 7.86
#